data_AF-A0A954Y786-F1
#
_entry.id   AF-A0A954Y786-F1
#
_cell.length_a   1.000
_cell.length_b   1.000
_cell.length_c   1.000
_cell.angle_alpha   90.00
_cell.angle_beta   90.00
_cell.angle_gamma   90.00
#
_symmetry.space_group_name_H-M   'P 1'
#
loop_
_entity.id
_entity.type
_entity.pdbx_description
1 polymer ?
#
loop_
_entity_poly.entity_id
_entity_poly.type
_entity_poly.pdbx_seq_one_letter_code
_entity_poly.pdbx_strand_id
1 'polypeptide(L)'
;ATRMFDPAVDRPDNRHAEWLYMDGLLSLEEMKALAPLVTGGGDVFRMQSVGFFEADGPATRIEAVVDASQMPPKILMRQDLTPLGAGYSPQELVGEQDPAAIRSGSAH
;
A
#
# COMPACT_ATOMS: atom_id res chain seq x y z
N ALA A 1 -6.88 10.93 11.47
CA ALA A 1 -7.21 11.77 10.30
C ALA A 1 -7.85 10.87 9.25
N THR A 2 -9.10 11.12 8.88
CA THR A 2 -9.76 10.36 7.81
C THR A 2 -9.05 10.64 6.50
N ARG A 3 -8.41 9.62 5.92
CA ARG A 3 -7.79 9.70 4.60
C ARG A 3 -8.93 9.75 3.58
N MET A 4 -9.36 10.96 3.19
CA MET A 4 -10.46 11.20 2.26
C MET A 4 -10.12 10.79 0.81
N PHE A 5 -8.84 10.67 0.49
CA PHE A 5 -8.33 10.10 -0.75
C PHE A 5 -7.99 8.64 -0.51
N ASP A 6 -8.80 7.73 -1.06
CA ASP A 6 -8.46 6.31 -1.15
C ASP A 6 -7.72 6.05 -2.48
N PRO A 7 -6.39 5.93 -2.48
CA PRO A 7 -5.63 5.64 -3.69
C PRO A 7 -5.95 4.26 -4.29
N ALA A 8 -6.67 3.39 -3.55
CA ALA A 8 -7.07 2.08 -4.04
C ALA A 8 -8.32 2.14 -4.95
N VAL A 9 -9.03 3.27 -5.01
CA VAL A 9 -10.14 3.44 -5.96
C VAL A 9 -9.55 3.71 -7.34
N ASP A 10 -9.41 2.64 -8.13
CA ASP A 10 -9.01 2.72 -9.52
C ASP A 10 -10.11 3.37 -10.37
N ARG A 11 -10.01 4.68 -10.60
CA ARG A 11 -10.81 5.37 -11.60
C ARG A 11 -10.14 5.20 -12.96
N PRO A 12 -10.85 4.76 -14.02
CA PRO A 12 -10.28 4.61 -15.35
C PRO A 12 -9.54 5.87 -15.86
N ASP A 13 -10.05 7.05 -15.48
CA ASP A 13 -9.48 8.35 -15.85
C ASP A 13 -8.10 8.60 -15.22
N ASN A 14 -7.80 8.01 -14.05
CA ASN A 14 -6.51 8.19 -13.34
C ASN A 14 -5.34 7.52 -14.08
N ARG A 15 -5.62 6.67 -15.08
CA ARG A 15 -4.61 6.04 -15.93
C ARG A 15 -3.93 7.01 -16.89
N HIS A 16 -4.49 8.21 -17.03
CA HIS A 16 -3.97 9.32 -17.82
C HIS A 16 -3.60 10.46 -16.88
N ALA A 17 -2.35 10.94 -16.92
CA ALA A 17 -1.88 11.97 -15.99
C ALA A 17 -2.68 13.29 -16.09
N GLU A 18 -3.37 13.48 -17.22
CA GLU A 18 -4.27 14.59 -17.53
C GLU A 18 -5.50 14.67 -16.61
N TRP A 19 -5.77 13.64 -15.78
CA TRP A 19 -6.84 13.70 -14.78
C TRP A 19 -6.72 14.95 -13.87
N LEU A 20 -5.49 15.40 -13.60
CA LEU A 20 -5.21 16.63 -12.84
C LEU A 20 -5.76 17.89 -13.52
N TYR A 21 -5.71 17.94 -14.86
CA TYR A 21 -6.28 19.04 -15.64
C TYR A 21 -7.81 18.90 -15.73
N MET A 22 -8.32 17.69 -15.93
CA MET A 22 -9.76 17.41 -16.06
C MET A 22 -10.53 17.73 -14.77
N ASP A 23 -9.95 17.45 -13.60
CA ASP A 23 -10.53 17.79 -12.29
C ASP A 23 -10.31 19.27 -11.92
N GLY A 24 -9.71 20.07 -12.81
CA GLY A 24 -9.49 21.51 -12.61
C GLY A 24 -8.43 21.85 -11.56
N LEU A 25 -7.56 20.90 -11.21
CA LEU A 25 -6.48 21.10 -10.23
C LEU A 25 -5.29 21.87 -10.82
N LEU A 26 -5.13 21.83 -12.14
CA LEU A 26 -4.06 22.49 -12.88
C LEU A 26 -4.62 23.24 -14.10
N SER A 27 -3.99 24.36 -14.44
CA SER A 27 -4.17 25.02 -15.74
C SER A 27 -3.49 24.22 -16.87
N LEU A 28 -3.82 24.57 -18.13
CA LEU A 28 -3.18 23.94 -19.30
C LEU A 28 -1.67 24.19 -19.35
N GLU A 29 -1.21 25.36 -18.92
CA GLU A 29 0.21 25.70 -18.91
C GLU A 29 0.97 24.89 -17.85
N GLU A 30 0.40 24.78 -16.65
CA GLU A 30 0.94 23.94 -15.58
C GLU A 30 0.95 22.46 -15.98
N MET A 31 -0.12 21.97 -16.61
CA MET A 31 -0.18 20.58 -17.09
C MET A 31 0.89 20.30 -18.17
N LYS A 32 1.15 21.24 -19.08
CA LYS A 32 2.23 21.08 -20.08
C LYS A 32 3.61 20.99 -19.45
N ALA A 33 3.86 21.78 -18.40
CA ALA A 33 5.12 21.71 -17.66
C ALA A 33 5.26 20.40 -16.87
N LEU A 34 4.14 19.88 -16.34
CA LEU A 34 4.11 18.69 -15.51
C LEU A 34 4.12 17.39 -16.32
N ALA A 35 3.49 17.36 -17.50
CA ALA A 35 3.30 16.18 -18.35
C ALA A 35 4.53 15.28 -18.51
N PRO A 36 5.77 15.78 -18.74
CA PRO A 36 6.94 14.91 -18.87
C PRO A 36 7.46 14.30 -17.55
N LEU A 37 6.95 14.73 -16.40
CA LEU A 37 7.43 14.35 -15.07
C LEU A 37 6.48 13.39 -14.33
N VAL A 38 5.27 13.22 -14.83
CA VAL A 38 4.23 12.41 -14.19
C VAL A 38 3.79 11.27 -15.10
N THR A 39 3.45 10.15 -14.49
CA THR A 39 2.88 9.00 -15.20
C THR A 39 1.49 8.73 -14.62
N GLY A 40 0.56 8.24 -15.46
CA GLY A 40 -0.77 7.79 -15.00
C GLY A 40 -0.74 6.44 -14.27
N GLY A 41 0.44 5.90 -14.00
CA GLY A 41 0.64 4.62 -13.34
C GLY A 41 2.12 4.23 -13.29
N GLY A 42 2.42 3.15 -12.59
CA GLY A 42 3.75 2.57 -12.52
C GLY A 42 3.70 1.12 -12.07
N ASP A 43 4.69 0.33 -12.49
CA ASP A 43 4.83 -1.08 -12.12
C ASP A 43 5.94 -1.29 -11.08
N VAL A 44 6.16 -0.31 -10.20
CA VAL A 44 7.08 -0.41 -9.07
C VAL A 44 6.30 -0.19 -7.78
N PHE A 45 6.32 -1.19 -6.91
CA PHE A 45 5.49 -1.23 -5.70
C PHE A 45 6.38 -1.31 -4.46
N ARG A 46 6.04 -0.54 -3.43
CA ARG A 46 6.61 -0.68 -2.08
C ARG A 46 5.57 -1.26 -1.15
N MET A 47 5.93 -2.34 -0.46
CA MET A 47 5.05 -3.02 0.47
C MET A 47 5.76 -3.32 1.79
N GLN A 48 4.97 -3.42 2.85
CA GLN A 48 5.42 -3.93 4.14
C GLN A 48 4.65 -5.21 4.47
N SER A 49 5.36 -6.27 4.79
CA SER A 49 4.80 -7.52 5.30
C SER A 49 5.07 -7.60 6.80
N VAL A 50 4.01 -7.81 7.58
CA VAL A 50 4.06 -7.89 9.04
C VAL A 50 3.48 -9.24 9.47
N GLY A 51 4.31 -10.06 10.10
CA GLY A 51 3.87 -11.27 10.79
C GLY A 51 3.93 -11.03 12.30
N PHE A 52 2.91 -11.44 13.04
CA PHE A 52 2.86 -11.31 14.49
C PHE A 52 2.09 -12.47 15.10
N PHE A 53 2.27 -12.67 16.40
CA PHE A 53 1.43 -13.55 17.23
C PHE A 53 0.55 -12.70 18.14
N GLU A 54 -0.58 -13.26 18.58
CA GLU A 54 -1.49 -12.62 19.54
C GLU A 54 -0.77 -12.22 20.85
N ALA A 55 -1.31 -11.22 21.54
CA ALA A 55 -0.95 -10.78 22.90
C ALA A 55 0.57 -10.73 23.21
N ASP A 56 1.22 -9.59 22.91
CA ASP A 56 2.63 -9.29 23.20
C ASP A 56 3.67 -10.28 22.61
N GLY A 57 3.25 -11.11 21.66
CA GLY A 57 4.15 -12.00 20.92
C GLY A 57 5.11 -11.26 20.00
N PRO A 58 6.21 -11.91 19.57
CA PRO A 58 7.18 -11.31 18.66
C PRO A 58 6.51 -10.97 17.33
N ALA A 59 6.87 -9.82 16.77
CA ALA A 59 6.51 -9.40 15.42
C ALA A 59 7.73 -9.41 14.52
N THR A 60 7.53 -9.71 13.24
CA THR A 60 8.52 -9.54 12.18
C THR A 60 7.95 -8.57 11.15
N ARG A 61 8.77 -7.61 10.71
CA ARG A 61 8.36 -6.61 9.74
C ARG A 61 9.41 -6.46 8.67
N ILE A 62 9.03 -6.72 7.41
CA ILE A 62 9.89 -6.58 6.25
C ILE A 62 9.31 -5.54 5.31
N GLU A 63 10.11 -4.57 4.88
CA GLU A 63 9.79 -3.70 3.75
C GLU A 63 10.46 -4.23 2.48
N ALA A 64 9.73 -4.24 1.37
CA ALA A 64 10.23 -4.63 0.06
C ALA A 64 9.80 -3.63 -1.01
N VAL A 65 10.70 -3.40 -1.98
CA VAL A 65 10.38 -2.71 -3.24
C VAL A 65 10.48 -3.73 -4.37
N VAL A 66 9.40 -3.85 -5.15
CA VAL A 66 9.26 -4.81 -6.24
C VAL A 66 9.06 -4.06 -7.55
N ASP A 67 9.87 -4.38 -8.55
CA ASP A 67 9.72 -3.96 -9.94
C ASP A 67 9.03 -5.06 -10.73
N ALA A 68 7.79 -4.79 -11.15
CA ALA A 68 6.94 -5.65 -11.96
C ALA A 68 6.87 -5.22 -13.44
N SER A 69 7.72 -4.28 -13.88
CA SER A 69 7.77 -3.85 -15.29
C SER A 69 8.20 -4.95 -16.27
N GLN A 70 8.72 -6.07 -15.74
CA GLN A 70 9.18 -7.24 -16.48
C GLN A 70 8.72 -8.53 -15.79
N MET A 71 8.61 -9.60 -16.56
CA MET A 71 8.31 -10.95 -16.06
C MET A 71 9.56 -11.84 -16.13
N PRO A 72 9.98 -12.48 -15.01
CA PRO A 72 9.40 -12.38 -13.67
C PRO A 72 9.74 -11.04 -12.98
N PRO A 73 8.89 -10.55 -12.05
CA PRO A 73 9.18 -9.36 -11.25
C PRO A 73 10.46 -9.50 -10.43
N LYS A 74 11.11 -8.37 -10.12
CA LYS A 74 12.39 -8.31 -9.40
C LYS A 74 12.23 -7.59 -8.07
N ILE A 75 12.87 -8.10 -7.03
CA ILE A 75 13.00 -7.39 -5.75
C ILE A 75 14.17 -6.42 -5.88
N LEU A 76 13.89 -5.12 -5.83
CA LEU A 76 14.90 -4.07 -5.87
C LEU A 76 15.49 -3.79 -4.49
N MET A 77 14.68 -3.91 -3.45
CA MET A 77 15.08 -3.65 -2.06
C MET A 77 14.36 -4.60 -1.12
N ARG A 78 15.06 -5.03 -0.07
CA ARG A 78 14.49 -5.72 1.10
C ARG A 78 15.16 -5.18 2.35
N GLN A 79 14.35 -4.71 3.31
CA GLN A 79 14.84 -4.22 4.59
C GLN A 79 14.10 -4.90 5.75
N ASP A 80 14.86 -5.36 6.73
CA ASP A 80 14.31 -5.83 8.00
C ASP A 80 14.06 -4.63 8.92
N LEU A 81 12.80 -4.41 9.25
CA LEU A 81 12.33 -3.36 10.14
C LEU A 81 11.88 -3.91 11.49
N THR A 82 12.05 -5.21 11.74
CA THR A 82 11.71 -5.86 13.01
C THR A 82 12.28 -5.15 14.25
N PRO A 83 13.51 -4.61 14.24
CA PRO A 83 14.03 -3.84 15.39
C PRO A 83 13.25 -2.56 15.72
N LEU A 84 12.43 -2.05 14.79
CA LEU A 84 11.56 -0.90 14.99
C LEU A 84 10.16 -1.29 15.50
N GLY A 85 9.93 -2.58 15.73
CA GLY A 85 8.64 -3.14 16.12
C GLY A 85 7.66 -3.29 14.95
N ALA A 86 6.44 -3.74 15.28
CA ALA A 86 5.38 -4.03 14.30
C ALA A 86 4.94 -2.80 13.50
N GLY A 87 4.99 -1.60 14.10
CA GLY A 87 4.61 -0.34 13.45
C GLY A 87 3.11 -0.15 13.23
N TYR A 88 2.29 -1.13 13.61
CA TYR A 88 0.83 -1.14 13.52
C TYR A 88 0.27 -1.76 14.80
N SER A 89 -0.92 -1.33 15.21
CA SER A 89 -1.66 -1.99 16.30
C SER A 89 -2.18 -3.37 15.85
N PRO A 90 -2.37 -4.33 16.77
CA PRO A 90 -2.97 -5.62 16.44
C PRO A 90 -4.32 -5.47 15.71
N GLN A 91 -5.15 -4.51 16.13
CA GLN A 91 -6.45 -4.25 15.51
C GLN A 91 -6.33 -3.84 14.03
N GLU A 92 -5.30 -3.07 13.67
CA GLU A 92 -5.04 -2.68 12.27
C GLU A 92 -4.56 -3.85 11.41
N LEU A 93 -3.86 -4.83 11.99
CA LEU A 93 -3.31 -5.99 11.28
C LEU A 93 -4.32 -7.14 11.13
N VAL A 94 -5.22 -7.26 12.10
CA VAL A 94 -6.20 -8.36 12.21
C VAL A 94 -7.49 -8.06 11.41
N GLY A 95 -7.79 -6.79 11.13
CA GLY A 95 -9.03 -6.39 10.45
C GLY A 95 -10.30 -6.60 11.30
N GLU A 96 -11.48 -6.39 10.72
CA GLU A 96 -12.75 -6.72 11.38
C GLU A 96 -12.83 -8.24 11.59
N GLN A 97 -12.82 -8.66 12.86
CA GLN A 97 -12.93 -10.07 13.21
C GLN A 97 -14.39 -10.49 13.22
N ASP A 98 -14.76 -11.50 12.44
CA ASP A 98 -16.06 -12.16 12.62
C ASP A 98 -16.09 -12.84 14.00
N PRO A 99 -16.93 -12.38 14.95
CA PRO A 99 -17.01 -12.95 16.28
C PRO A 99 -17.52 -14.40 16.31
N ALA A 100 -17.98 -14.96 15.19
CA ALA A 100 -18.29 -16.38 15.05
C ALA A 100 -17.04 -17.24 14.80
N ALA A 101 -16.01 -16.71 14.14
CA ALA A 101 -14.81 -17.46 13.76
C ALA A 101 -13.85 -17.70 14.95
N ILE A 102 -13.80 -16.78 15.92
CA ILE A 102 -12.93 -16.86 17.11
C ILE A 102 -13.27 -18.08 18.01
N ARG A 103 -14.53 -18.55 18.00
CA ARG A 103 -15.00 -19.61 18.91
C ARG A 103 -14.63 -21.04 18.49
N SER A 104 -14.14 -21.25 17.27
CA SER A 104 -13.81 -22.59 16.77
C SER A 104 -12.35 -23.01 17.00
N GLY A 105 -11.50 -22.14 17.54
CA GLY A 105 -10.05 -22.36 17.67
C GLY A 105 -9.56 -22.92 19.01
N SER A 106 -10.43 -23.26 19.96
CA SER A 106 -10.02 -23.77 21.28
C SER A 106 -10.38 -25.24 21.46
N ALA A 107 -9.59 -26.12 20.83
CA ALA A 107 -9.39 -27.50 21.23
C ALA A 107 -8.18 -28.03 20.47
N HIS A 108 -7.01 -28.07 21.10
CA HIS A 108 -6.03 -29.16 21.06
C HIS A 108 -4.86 -28.87 22.00
#